data_AF-A0A356BCD5-F1
#
_entry.id   AF-A0A356BCD5-F1
#
_cell.length_a   1.000
_cell.length_b   1.000
_cell.length_c   1.000
_cell.angle_alpha   90.00
_cell.angle_beta   90.00
_cell.angle_gamma   90.00
#
_symmetry.space_group_name_H-M   'P 1'
#
loop_
_entity.id
_entity.type
_entity.pdbx_description
1 polymer ?
#
loop_
_entity_poly.entity_id
_entity_poly.type
_entity_poly.pdbx_seq_one_letter_code
_entity_poly.pdbx_strand_id
1 'polypeptide(L)'
;MNKILRFWLVLSCTYIMQPAQADVYKCTDATGEVVFQGEPCRKGDEVKLDIRFSEQQQQAVEQLISGSWCEVGTSNVPDGTVQQDNALRKTWIFSERQMVQHISQGKRLDTFKYPIRQSPGSFVIDHPAFGSGQVSWQVKKLTDDQLVIAAYGGFTHLAAGNCEIAMASAQN
;
A
#
# COMPACT_ATOMS: atom_id res chain seq x y z
N MET A 1 -49.00 22.98 -13.07
CA MET A 1 -48.03 23.85 -12.35
C MET A 1 -47.39 23.15 -11.14
N ASN A 2 -47.06 21.84 -11.22
CA ASN A 2 -46.58 21.05 -10.07
C ASN A 2 -45.28 20.26 -10.38
N LYS A 3 -44.77 20.32 -11.61
CA LYS A 3 -43.54 19.64 -12.05
C LYS A 3 -42.29 20.52 -11.94
N ILE A 4 -42.44 21.84 -12.07
CA ILE A 4 -41.32 22.80 -11.98
C ILE A 4 -40.82 22.93 -10.53
N LEU A 5 -41.71 22.82 -9.54
CA LEU A 5 -41.38 22.92 -8.12
C LEU A 5 -40.55 21.73 -7.60
N ARG A 6 -40.77 20.53 -8.16
CA ARG A 6 -39.98 19.33 -7.79
C ARG A 6 -38.56 19.36 -8.35
N PHE A 7 -38.37 19.97 -9.52
CA PHE A 7 -37.03 20.10 -10.11
C PHE A 7 -36.15 21.10 -9.35
N TRP A 8 -36.76 22.14 -8.76
CA TRP A 8 -36.05 23.10 -7.93
C TRP A 8 -35.57 22.52 -6.60
N LEU A 9 -36.34 21.63 -5.97
CA LEU A 9 -35.96 20.98 -4.70
C LEU A 9 -34.78 20.01 -4.83
N VAL A 10 -34.64 19.34 -5.99
CA VAL A 10 -33.50 18.43 -6.24
C VAL A 10 -32.22 19.22 -6.54
N LEU A 11 -32.32 20.37 -7.19
CA LEU A 11 -31.16 21.22 -7.51
C LEU A 11 -30.56 21.93 -6.28
N SER A 12 -31.34 22.14 -5.22
CA SER A 12 -30.86 22.76 -3.98
C SER A 12 -30.04 21.82 -3.08
N CYS A 13 -30.13 20.50 -3.24
CA CYS A 13 -29.37 19.56 -2.42
C CYS A 13 -27.92 19.34 -2.88
N THR A 14 -27.55 19.70 -4.11
CA THR A 14 -26.19 19.47 -4.64
C THR A 14 -25.18 20.56 -4.27
N TYR A 15 -25.56 21.57 -3.49
CA TYR A 15 -24.69 22.71 -3.15
C TYR A 15 -24.09 22.70 -1.73
N ILE A 16 -24.27 21.64 -0.95
CA ILE A 16 -23.77 21.57 0.44
C ILE A 16 -22.84 20.37 0.64
N MET A 17 -21.77 20.31 -0.13
CA MET A 17 -20.55 19.59 0.27
C MET A 17 -19.36 20.47 -0.09
N GLN A 18 -19.16 21.54 0.69
CA GLN A 18 -17.83 22.13 0.75
C GLN A 18 -16.96 21.17 1.55
N PRO A 19 -15.79 20.76 1.03
CA PRO A 19 -14.84 19.99 1.83
C PRO A 19 -14.48 20.83 3.05
N ALA A 20 -14.65 20.28 4.25
CA ALA A 20 -14.19 20.91 5.47
C ALA A 20 -12.65 21.00 5.39
N GLN A 21 -12.14 22.16 4.98
CA GLN A 21 -10.72 22.44 5.03
C GLN A 21 -10.36 22.69 6.50
N ALA A 22 -9.85 21.66 7.16
CA ALA A 22 -9.27 21.81 8.48
C ALA A 22 -7.84 22.34 8.31
N ASP A 23 -7.63 23.62 8.58
CA ASP A 23 -6.28 24.18 8.69
C ASP A 23 -5.62 23.62 9.97
N VAL A 24 -4.49 22.91 9.83
CA VAL A 24 -3.70 22.39 10.96
C VAL A 24 -2.42 23.20 11.10
N TYR A 25 -2.24 23.79 12.28
CA TYR A 25 -1.11 24.63 12.61
C TYR A 25 -0.12 23.85 13.48
N LYS A 26 1.17 23.93 13.16
CA LYS A 26 2.25 23.45 14.01
C LYS A 26 2.66 24.58 14.96
N CYS A 27 2.40 24.39 16.24
CA CYS A 27 2.74 25.36 17.28
C CYS A 27 3.78 24.76 18.24
N THR A 28 4.42 25.65 19.00
CA THR A 28 5.29 25.27 20.11
C THR A 28 4.58 25.65 21.39
N ASP A 29 4.46 24.73 22.34
CA ASP A 29 3.83 25.00 23.63
C ASP A 29 4.77 25.73 24.61
N ALA A 30 4.27 26.04 25.80
CA ALA A 30 5.03 26.76 26.82
C ALA A 30 6.26 26.01 27.35
N THR A 31 6.33 24.69 27.13
CA THR A 31 7.46 23.83 27.48
C THR A 31 8.44 23.60 26.34
N GLY A 32 8.17 24.16 25.15
CA GLY A 32 9.00 24.00 23.97
C GLY A 32 8.67 22.76 23.14
N GLU A 33 7.59 22.04 23.48
CA GLU A 33 7.17 20.85 22.73
C GLU A 33 6.32 21.23 21.52
N VAL A 34 6.45 20.45 20.45
CA VAL A 34 5.72 20.66 19.20
C VAL A 34 4.32 20.07 19.33
N VAL A 35 3.31 20.92 19.19
CA VAL A 35 1.89 20.54 19.21
C VAL A 35 1.21 20.93 17.91
N PHE A 36 0.26 20.11 17.44
CA PHE A 36 -0.54 20.39 16.25
C PHE A 36 -1.97 20.72 16.66
N GLN A 37 -2.51 21.83 16.17
CA GLN A 37 -3.84 22.32 16.55
C GLN A 37 -4.64 22.83 15.34
N GLY A 38 -5.96 22.74 15.41
CA GLY A 38 -6.88 23.20 14.37
C GLY A 38 -7.20 24.71 14.39
N GLU A 39 -6.51 25.47 15.24
CA GLU A 39 -6.62 26.93 15.34
C GLU A 39 -5.23 27.57 15.19
N PRO A 40 -5.10 28.81 14.67
CA PRO A 40 -3.83 29.52 14.59
C PRO A 40 -3.09 29.60 15.93
N CYS A 41 -1.76 29.56 15.90
CA CYS A 41 -0.95 29.63 17.12
C CYS A 41 -1.18 30.96 17.85
N ARG A 42 -1.57 30.91 19.13
CA ARG A 42 -1.91 32.12 19.91
C ARG A 42 -0.71 33.06 20.13
N LYS A 43 0.53 32.54 20.09
CA LYS A 43 1.82 33.27 20.08
C LYS A 43 2.92 32.38 19.47
N GLY A 44 3.89 32.99 18.78
CA GLY A 44 5.03 32.33 18.14
C GLY A 44 5.04 32.49 16.62
N ASP A 45 6.15 32.11 15.98
CA ASP A 45 6.30 32.16 14.51
C ASP A 45 5.30 31.19 13.83
N GLU A 46 4.49 31.73 12.92
CA GLU A 46 3.44 30.99 12.22
C GLU A 46 4.01 30.27 10.98
N VAL A 47 3.84 28.95 10.92
CA VAL A 47 4.03 28.18 9.69
C VAL A 47 2.71 27.51 9.35
N LYS A 48 1.96 28.09 8.41
CA LYS A 48 0.78 27.46 7.83
C LYS A 48 1.23 26.23 7.03
N LEU A 49 0.95 25.04 7.53
CA LEU A 49 1.19 23.80 6.81
C LEU A 49 -0.01 23.56 5.88
N ASP A 50 0.17 23.83 4.58
CA ASP A 50 -0.79 23.41 3.55
C ASP A 50 -0.65 21.89 3.38
N ILE A 51 -1.25 21.12 4.29
CA ILE A 51 -1.31 19.66 4.17
C ILE A 51 -2.42 19.34 3.19
N ARG A 52 -2.14 19.52 1.90
CA ARG A 52 -2.96 18.91 0.85
C ARG A 52 -2.71 17.42 0.90
N PHE A 53 -3.51 16.71 1.70
CA PHE A 53 -3.78 15.31 1.42
C PHE A 53 -4.49 15.28 0.08
N SER A 54 -3.74 15.20 -1.02
CA SER A 54 -4.28 14.61 -2.22
C SER A 54 -4.59 13.16 -1.84
N GLU A 55 -5.82 12.91 -1.40
CA GLU A 55 -6.44 11.60 -1.55
C GLU A 55 -6.41 11.32 -3.05
N GLN A 56 -5.28 10.81 -3.56
CA GLN A 56 -5.34 9.97 -4.72
C GLN A 56 -6.32 8.87 -4.33
N GLN A 57 -7.46 8.80 -5.01
CA GLN A 57 -8.35 7.64 -4.96
C GLN A 57 -7.54 6.43 -5.42
N GLN A 58 -6.71 5.88 -4.52
CA GLN A 58 -6.13 4.57 -4.68
C GLN A 58 -7.32 3.63 -4.67
N GLN A 59 -7.53 2.97 -5.79
CA GLN A 59 -8.58 1.97 -5.95
C GLN A 59 -8.51 1.02 -4.76
N ALA A 60 -9.58 0.98 -3.96
CA ALA A 60 -9.60 0.20 -2.75
C ALA A 60 -9.37 -1.27 -3.10
N VAL A 61 -8.37 -1.88 -2.46
CA VAL A 61 -8.13 -3.32 -2.59
C VAL A 61 -9.10 -4.02 -1.66
N GLU A 62 -10.18 -4.54 -2.21
CA GLU A 62 -11.29 -5.16 -1.45
C GLU A 62 -11.09 -6.67 -1.20
N GLN A 63 -10.13 -7.29 -1.90
CA GLN A 63 -9.87 -8.73 -1.85
C GLN A 63 -8.53 -9.07 -1.17
N LEU A 64 -8.45 -10.28 -0.63
CA LEU A 64 -7.20 -10.84 -0.09
C LEU A 64 -6.28 -11.27 -1.24
N ILE A 65 -4.96 -11.22 -1.02
CA ILE A 65 -4.00 -11.75 -1.98
C ILE A 65 -4.09 -13.28 -1.94
N SER A 66 -4.16 -13.91 -3.10
CA SER A 66 -4.10 -15.35 -3.24
C SER A 66 -3.31 -15.74 -4.48
N GLY A 67 -2.84 -16.98 -4.51
CA GLY A 67 -2.13 -17.53 -5.67
C GLY A 67 -0.65 -17.21 -5.70
N SER A 68 -0.04 -17.40 -6.87
CA SER A 68 1.39 -17.24 -7.08
C SER A 68 1.71 -15.96 -7.82
N TRP A 69 2.80 -15.32 -7.43
CA TRP A 69 3.23 -14.01 -7.91
C TRP A 69 4.74 -13.98 -8.12
N CYS A 70 5.19 -13.59 -9.30
CA CYS A 70 6.58 -13.43 -9.64
C CYS A 70 7.05 -12.01 -9.33
N GLU A 71 8.08 -11.84 -8.52
CA GLU A 71 8.72 -10.53 -8.31
C GLU A 71 9.40 -10.06 -9.60
N VAL A 72 8.93 -8.93 -10.13
CA VAL A 72 9.46 -8.28 -11.34
C VAL A 72 10.56 -7.29 -10.97
N GLY A 73 10.46 -6.66 -9.79
CA GLY A 73 11.46 -5.72 -9.31
C GLY A 73 10.92 -4.81 -8.22
N THR A 74 11.66 -3.75 -7.92
CA THR A 74 11.31 -2.77 -6.90
C THR A 74 11.29 -1.35 -7.44
N SER A 75 10.70 -0.43 -6.69
CA SER A 75 10.71 1.01 -7.00
C SER A 75 10.52 1.84 -5.74
N ASN A 76 10.81 3.14 -5.82
CA ASN A 76 10.66 4.07 -4.70
C ASN A 76 9.26 4.70 -4.61
N VAL A 77 8.43 4.56 -5.64
CA VAL A 77 7.04 5.07 -5.69
C VAL A 77 6.11 4.02 -6.34
N PRO A 78 4.81 3.95 -5.99
CA PRO A 78 3.93 2.82 -6.36
C PRO A 78 3.84 2.55 -7.86
N ASP A 79 3.77 3.58 -8.70
CA ASP A 79 3.68 3.49 -10.15
C ASP A 79 4.97 3.99 -10.84
N GLY A 80 6.10 3.85 -10.15
CA GLY A 80 7.40 4.34 -10.60
C GLY A 80 8.10 3.41 -11.58
N THR A 81 9.22 3.89 -12.12
CA THR A 81 10.13 3.05 -12.91
C THR A 81 10.63 1.89 -12.04
N VAL A 82 10.37 0.66 -12.49
CA VAL A 82 10.77 -0.56 -11.80
C VAL A 82 12.24 -0.86 -12.08
N GLN A 83 13.04 -0.97 -11.02
CA GLN A 83 14.38 -1.53 -11.07
C GLN A 83 14.26 -3.06 -11.01
N GLN A 84 14.59 -3.73 -12.12
CA GLN A 84 14.58 -5.18 -12.20
C GLN A 84 15.86 -5.75 -11.60
N ASP A 85 15.72 -6.80 -10.78
CA ASP A 85 16.83 -7.64 -10.35
C ASP A 85 16.71 -9.00 -11.04
N ASN A 86 17.51 -9.19 -12.09
CA ASN A 86 17.52 -10.45 -12.85
C ASN A 86 18.46 -11.51 -12.25
N ALA A 87 19.26 -11.15 -11.23
CA ALA A 87 20.21 -12.08 -10.61
C ALA A 87 19.51 -13.03 -9.62
N LEU A 88 18.37 -12.59 -9.07
CA LEU A 88 17.66 -13.30 -8.03
C LEU A 88 16.16 -13.32 -8.33
N ARG A 89 15.65 -14.51 -8.65
CA ARG A 89 14.22 -14.70 -8.97
C ARG A 89 13.46 -15.10 -7.72
N LYS A 90 12.41 -14.35 -7.37
CA LYS A 90 11.55 -14.65 -6.21
C LYS A 90 10.12 -14.91 -6.65
N THR A 91 9.62 -16.10 -6.36
CA THR A 91 8.20 -16.42 -6.47
C THR A 91 7.56 -16.35 -5.10
N TRP A 92 6.48 -15.60 -4.98
CA TRP A 92 5.71 -15.37 -3.76
C TRP A 92 4.36 -16.07 -3.89
N ILE A 93 4.06 -17.01 -3.00
CA ILE A 93 2.80 -17.77 -2.99
C ILE A 93 2.00 -17.36 -1.76
N PHE A 94 0.83 -16.79 -1.98
CA PHE A 94 -0.07 -16.34 -0.94
C PHE A 94 -1.24 -17.30 -0.75
N SER A 95 -1.48 -17.63 0.51
CA SER A 95 -2.71 -18.24 1.01
C SER A 95 -3.32 -17.33 2.08
N GLU A 96 -4.49 -17.67 2.60
CA GLU A 96 -5.16 -16.85 3.64
C GLU A 96 -4.27 -16.56 4.86
N ARG A 97 -3.43 -17.53 5.27
CA ARG A 97 -2.67 -17.47 6.54
C ARG A 97 -1.16 -17.67 6.40
N GLN A 98 -0.66 -17.88 5.19
CA GLN A 98 0.75 -18.08 4.94
C GLN A 98 1.17 -17.45 3.62
N MET A 99 2.34 -16.81 3.63
CA MET A 99 3.10 -16.45 2.44
C MET A 99 4.33 -17.36 2.37
N VAL A 100 4.58 -17.94 1.20
CA VAL A 100 5.78 -18.74 0.90
C VAL A 100 6.59 -18.01 -0.14
N GLN A 101 7.89 -17.83 0.10
CA GLN A 101 8.81 -17.25 -0.86
C GLN A 101 9.79 -18.32 -1.34
N HIS A 102 9.80 -18.59 -2.64
CA HIS A 102 10.82 -19.38 -3.30
C HIS A 102 11.84 -18.43 -3.93
N ILE A 103 13.11 -18.56 -3.55
CA ILE A 103 14.20 -17.75 -4.08
C ILE A 103 15.13 -18.64 -4.89
N SER A 104 15.32 -18.30 -6.16
CA SER A 104 16.26 -18.96 -7.05
C SER A 104 17.40 -18.03 -7.42
N GLN A 105 18.63 -18.51 -7.21
CA GLN A 105 19.87 -17.83 -7.60
C GLN A 105 20.84 -18.85 -8.20
N GLY A 106 20.89 -18.92 -9.53
CA GLY A 106 21.65 -19.96 -10.23
C GLY A 106 21.15 -21.36 -9.88
N LYS A 107 22.00 -22.19 -9.24
CA LYS A 107 21.64 -23.55 -8.80
C LYS A 107 21.02 -23.61 -7.39
N ARG A 108 21.06 -22.50 -6.65
CA ARG A 108 20.55 -22.44 -5.28
C ARG A 108 19.05 -22.17 -5.31
N LEU A 109 18.31 -22.94 -4.53
CA LEU A 109 16.89 -22.77 -4.30
C LEU A 109 16.65 -22.73 -2.79
N ASP A 110 16.18 -21.59 -2.29
CA ASP A 110 15.76 -21.44 -0.90
C ASP A 110 14.23 -21.30 -0.84
N THR A 111 13.64 -21.79 0.24
CA THR A 111 12.20 -21.65 0.50
C THR A 111 11.98 -21.12 1.90
N PHE A 112 11.25 -20.02 2.00
CA PHE A 112 10.90 -19.39 3.27
C PHE A 112 9.39 -19.39 3.43
N LYS A 113 8.91 -19.68 4.65
CA LYS A 113 7.49 -19.71 4.97
C LYS A 113 7.23 -18.72 6.09
N TYR A 114 6.27 -17.85 5.86
CA TYR A 114 5.91 -16.77 6.78
C TYR A 114 4.44 -16.87 7.13
N PRO A 115 4.09 -17.00 8.43
CA PRO A 115 2.72 -16.79 8.87
C PRO A 115 2.28 -15.36 8.53
N ILE A 116 1.09 -15.21 7.97
CA ILE A 116 0.50 -13.91 7.68
C ILE A 116 -0.92 -13.80 8.23
N ARG A 117 -1.37 -12.57 8.49
CA ARG A 117 -2.78 -12.23 8.72
C ARG A 117 -3.17 -11.16 7.71
N GLN A 118 -4.02 -11.54 6.76
CA GLN A 118 -4.44 -10.62 5.70
C GLN A 118 -5.68 -9.82 6.10
N SER A 119 -5.81 -8.64 5.52
CA SER A 119 -7.02 -7.85 5.45
C SER A 119 -7.05 -7.17 4.07
N PRO A 120 -8.21 -6.76 3.55
CA PRO A 120 -8.25 -6.00 2.31
C PRO A 120 -7.27 -4.81 2.36
N GLY A 121 -6.36 -4.72 1.38
CA GLY A 121 -5.34 -3.66 1.31
C GLY A 121 -4.11 -3.82 2.20
N SER A 122 -3.98 -4.86 3.02
CA SER A 122 -2.78 -5.05 3.85
C SER A 122 -2.60 -6.47 4.37
N PHE A 123 -1.40 -6.79 4.85
CA PHE A 123 -1.21 -8.00 5.66
C PHE A 123 -0.12 -7.78 6.69
N VAL A 124 -0.26 -8.46 7.82
CA VAL A 124 0.77 -8.54 8.85
C VAL A 124 1.58 -9.81 8.63
N ILE A 125 2.91 -9.69 8.64
CA ILE A 125 3.86 -10.78 8.49
C ILE A 125 4.79 -10.84 9.69
N ASP A 126 5.08 -12.05 10.17
CA ASP A 126 6.19 -12.31 11.10
C ASP A 126 7.43 -12.67 10.27
N HIS A 127 8.39 -11.75 10.18
CA HIS A 127 9.54 -11.88 9.29
C HIS A 127 10.85 -11.82 10.08
N PRO A 128 11.68 -12.88 10.08
CA PRO A 128 12.87 -12.99 10.94
C PRO A 128 13.89 -11.87 10.79
N ALA A 129 14.00 -11.26 9.60
CA ALA A 129 14.90 -10.12 9.38
C ALA A 129 14.56 -8.89 10.23
N PHE A 130 13.37 -8.84 10.83
CA PHE A 130 12.94 -7.77 11.75
C PHE A 130 12.91 -8.26 13.21
N GLY A 131 13.74 -9.24 13.57
CA GLY A 131 13.88 -9.70 14.96
C GLY A 131 12.68 -10.49 15.50
N SER A 132 11.96 -11.21 14.63
CA SER A 132 10.67 -11.87 14.94
C SER A 132 9.55 -10.87 15.30
N GLY A 133 9.70 -9.61 14.86
CA GLY A 133 8.67 -8.60 14.96
C GLY A 133 7.60 -8.78 13.88
N GLN A 134 6.35 -8.46 14.24
CA GLN A 134 5.26 -8.36 13.29
C GLN A 134 5.36 -7.03 12.54
N VAL A 135 5.35 -7.08 11.22
CA VAL A 135 5.35 -5.89 10.36
C VAL A 135 4.09 -5.90 9.50
N SER A 136 3.45 -4.75 9.33
CA SER A 136 2.33 -4.59 8.40
C SER A 136 2.83 -4.07 7.06
N TRP A 137 2.54 -4.80 5.98
CA TRP A 137 2.78 -4.36 4.60
C TRP A 137 1.46 -3.99 3.94
N GLN A 138 1.52 -2.99 3.06
CA GLN A 138 0.34 -2.42 2.41
C GLN A 138 0.26 -2.92 0.96
N VAL A 139 -0.93 -3.35 0.55
CA VAL A 139 -1.22 -3.73 -0.83
C VAL A 139 -1.71 -2.50 -1.56
N LYS A 140 -0.90 -1.96 -2.47
CA LYS A 140 -1.19 -0.73 -3.21
C LYS A 140 -1.96 -0.97 -4.49
N LYS A 141 -1.82 -2.16 -5.07
CA LYS A 141 -2.53 -2.59 -6.27
C LYS A 141 -2.70 -4.10 -6.24
N LEU A 142 -3.89 -4.57 -6.59
CA LEU A 142 -4.18 -5.99 -6.77
C LEU A 142 -5.21 -6.14 -7.89
N THR A 143 -4.77 -6.74 -8.99
CA THR A 143 -5.55 -7.05 -10.19
C THR A 143 -5.23 -8.47 -10.61
N ASP A 144 -5.85 -9.01 -11.66
CA ASP A 144 -5.58 -10.38 -12.11
C ASP A 144 -4.12 -10.61 -12.54
N ASP A 145 -3.45 -9.57 -13.04
CA ASP A 145 -2.09 -9.67 -13.59
C ASP A 145 -1.02 -8.99 -12.75
N GLN A 146 -1.40 -8.07 -11.85
CA GLN A 146 -0.46 -7.22 -11.11
C GLN A 146 -0.77 -7.13 -9.63
N LEU A 147 0.29 -7.23 -8.84
CA LEU A 147 0.30 -7.01 -7.39
C LEU A 147 1.44 -6.04 -7.05
N VAL A 148 1.12 -4.97 -6.32
CA VAL A 148 2.12 -4.01 -5.82
C VAL A 148 2.02 -3.92 -4.30
N ILE A 149 3.12 -4.21 -3.62
CA ILE A 149 3.20 -4.24 -2.15
C ILE A 149 4.19 -3.17 -1.68
N ALA A 150 3.80 -2.34 -0.73
CA ALA A 150 4.73 -1.48 -0.01
C ALA A 150 5.42 -2.30 1.10
N ALA A 151 6.67 -2.67 0.87
CA ALA A 151 7.48 -3.52 1.74
C ALA A 151 8.95 -3.05 1.74
N TYR A 152 9.70 -3.36 2.80
CA TYR A 152 11.14 -3.07 2.92
C TYR A 152 11.55 -1.60 2.67
N GLY A 153 10.65 -0.64 2.90
CA GLY A 153 10.91 0.78 2.66
C GLY A 153 10.72 1.23 1.21
N GLY A 154 10.19 0.38 0.32
CA GLY A 154 9.87 0.71 -1.07
C GLY A 154 8.63 -0.04 -1.55
N PHE A 155 8.52 -0.23 -2.87
CA PHE A 155 7.42 -0.95 -3.51
C PHE A 155 7.95 -2.13 -4.29
N THR A 156 7.47 -3.33 -3.96
CA THR A 156 7.73 -4.58 -4.69
C THR A 156 6.62 -4.76 -5.72
N HIS A 157 7.02 -4.94 -6.97
CA HIS A 157 6.13 -5.18 -8.10
C HIS A 157 6.13 -6.65 -8.45
N LEU A 158 4.95 -7.25 -8.52
CA LEU A 158 4.78 -8.65 -8.86
C LEU A 158 3.78 -8.84 -10.01
N ALA A 159 4.10 -9.79 -10.88
CA ALA A 159 3.23 -10.27 -11.94
C ALA A 159 2.61 -11.61 -11.54
N ALA A 160 1.39 -11.89 -11.99
CA ALA A 160 0.74 -13.17 -11.70
C ALA A 160 1.55 -14.37 -12.25
N GLY A 161 1.61 -15.46 -11.47
CA GLY A 161 2.31 -16.69 -11.81
C GLY A 161 3.67 -16.88 -11.12
N ASN A 162 4.39 -17.93 -11.51
CA ASN A 162 5.73 -18.22 -11.00
C ASN A 162 6.79 -17.53 -11.87
N CYS A 163 7.97 -17.18 -11.32
CA CYS A 163 9.10 -16.62 -12.09
C CYS A 163 9.81 -17.63 -13.04
N GLU A 164 9.09 -18.65 -13.49
CA GLU A 164 9.57 -19.89 -14.09
C GLU A 164 10.26 -20.84 -13.09
N ILE A 165 9.52 -21.86 -12.62
CA ILE A 165 10.10 -23.03 -11.94
C ILE A 165 10.52 -24.03 -13.03
N ALA A 166 11.59 -23.73 -13.78
CA ALA A 166 12.18 -24.68 -14.69
C ALA A 166 13.11 -25.66 -13.93
N MET A 167 12.58 -26.45 -12.99
CA MET A 167 13.28 -27.62 -12.43
C MET A 167 12.34 -28.75 -11.96
N ALA A 168 11.20 -28.97 -12.63
CA ALA A 168 10.32 -30.11 -12.31
C ALA A 168 9.93 -31.03 -13.48
N SER A 169 10.43 -30.80 -14.71
CA SER A 169 10.09 -31.68 -15.86
C SER A 169 11.29 -32.23 -16.66
N ALA A 170 12.53 -31.93 -16.27
CA ALA A 170 13.72 -32.43 -16.96
C ALA A 170 14.44 -33.51 -16.14
N GLN A 171 13.73 -34.59 -15.82
CA GLN A 171 14.30 -35.91 -15.45
C GLN A 171 13.16 -36.92 -15.40
N ASN A 172 12.81 -37.46 -16.57
CA ASN A 172 12.25 -38.80 -16.74
C ASN A 172 12.93 -39.43 -17.95
#